data_AF-A0A1G1W3P7-F1
#
_entry.id   AF-A0A1G1W3P7-F1
#
_cell.length_a   1.000
_cell.length_b   1.000
_cell.length_c   1.000
_cell.angle_alpha   90.00
_cell.angle_beta   90.00
_cell.angle_gamma   90.00
#
_symmetry.space_group_name_H-M   'P 1'
#
loop_
_entity.id
_entity.type
_entity.pdbx_description
1 polymer ?
#
loop_
_entity_poly.entity_id
_entity_poly.type
_entity_poly.pdbx_seq_one_letter_code
_entity_poly.pdbx_strand_id
1 'polypeptide(L)'
;MLSYYRKPTDFRNPLPRLNCFARLNPLNPVSRLNLFNPLTPLHLLRSSRGISIITLIILAAAIVAAFNAYAYFNPKFQLSKYSVVYLIHAQRDNQRKADLEKIKAAVEKYYDDNGQYPARDGWCGRIYSVFNPEVKDALSDYFAGGAIPRDPGFRETDRDYFYRRENTRTYVLMAALENLPADSPTYSYSGCHNWPGDDVYNYRLLISR
;
A
#
# COMPACT_ATOMS: atom_id res chain seq x y z
N MET A 1 26.89 -43.53 11.72
CA MET A 1 25.53 -44.04 11.46
C MET A 1 24.96 -44.61 12.74
N LEU A 2 24.22 -43.81 13.52
CA LEU A 2 23.37 -44.31 14.61
C LEU A 2 22.07 -43.51 14.57
N SER A 3 21.02 -44.22 14.18
CA SER A 3 19.66 -43.75 13.93
C SER A 3 18.92 -43.67 15.26
N TYR A 4 18.48 -42.47 15.65
CA TYR A 4 17.60 -42.28 16.80
C TYR A 4 16.18 -41.99 16.30
N TYR A 5 15.34 -43.02 16.41
CA TYR A 5 13.92 -43.01 16.11
C TYR A 5 13.18 -42.41 17.33
N ARG A 6 12.48 -41.29 17.18
CA ARG A 6 11.58 -40.73 18.22
C ARG A 6 10.16 -40.69 17.70
N LYS A 7 9.27 -41.39 18.42
CA LYS A 7 7.83 -41.52 18.16
C LYS A 7 7.10 -40.16 18.16
N PRO A 8 6.01 -40.02 17.39
CA PRO A 8 5.11 -38.88 17.45
C PRO A 8 4.20 -38.99 18.68
N THR A 9 4.05 -37.90 19.42
CA THR A 9 3.02 -37.75 20.45
C THR A 9 1.84 -36.99 19.86
N ASP A 10 0.75 -37.73 19.72
CA ASP A 10 -0.59 -37.28 19.34
C ASP A 10 -1.18 -36.51 20.52
N PHE A 11 -1.23 -35.18 20.42
CA PHE A 11 -1.96 -34.32 21.36
C PHE A 11 -3.23 -33.82 20.70
N ARG A 12 -4.27 -34.65 20.76
CA ARG A 12 -5.66 -34.19 20.65
C ARG A 12 -5.98 -33.37 21.90
N ASN A 13 -6.17 -32.05 21.74
CA ASN A 13 -6.90 -31.26 22.70
C ASN A 13 -8.14 -30.63 22.06
N PRO A 14 -9.29 -30.67 22.76
CA PRO A 14 -10.60 -30.40 22.21
C PRO A 14 -10.86 -28.90 21.99
N LEU A 15 -11.57 -28.62 20.90
CA LEU A 15 -12.19 -27.33 20.58
C LEU A 15 -13.04 -26.82 21.76
N PRO A 16 -12.83 -25.58 22.25
CA PRO A 16 -13.83 -24.91 23.06
C PRO A 16 -15.02 -24.47 22.20
N ARG A 17 -16.18 -24.69 22.80
CA ARG A 17 -17.53 -24.57 22.23
C ARG A 17 -17.86 -23.16 21.77
N LEU A 18 -18.62 -23.12 20.68
CA LEU A 18 -19.47 -22.03 20.21
C LEU A 18 -20.26 -21.41 21.37
N ASN A 19 -19.99 -20.15 21.69
CA ASN A 19 -20.93 -19.31 22.41
C ASN A 19 -21.60 -18.37 21.41
N CYS A 20 -22.79 -18.78 20.97
CA CYS A 20 -23.79 -17.90 20.42
C CYS A 20 -24.28 -16.98 21.54
N PHE A 21 -23.93 -15.70 21.49
CA PHE A 21 -24.75 -14.66 22.11
C PHE A 21 -24.93 -13.52 21.11
N ALA A 22 -26.01 -13.65 20.35
CA ALA A 22 -26.65 -12.53 19.70
C ALA A 22 -27.09 -11.54 20.79
N ARG A 23 -26.37 -10.42 20.92
CA ARG A 23 -26.87 -9.23 21.61
C ARG A 23 -27.41 -8.29 20.55
N LEU A 24 -28.69 -8.47 20.25
CA LEU A 24 -29.48 -7.47 19.55
C LEU A 24 -29.58 -6.25 20.48
N ASN A 25 -28.88 -5.18 20.12
CA ASN A 25 -29.10 -3.89 20.77
C ASN A 25 -30.49 -3.37 20.37
N PRO A 26 -31.29 -2.92 21.36
CA PRO A 26 -32.61 -2.37 21.10
C PRO A 26 -32.51 -1.06 20.32
N LEU A 27 -33.37 -0.98 19.31
CA LEU A 27 -33.66 0.21 18.51
C LEU A 27 -34.09 1.35 19.44
N ASN A 28 -33.38 2.48 19.37
CA ASN A 28 -33.79 3.76 19.94
C ASN A 28 -34.89 4.39 19.06
N PRO A 29 -36.07 4.76 19.60
CA PRO A 29 -37.10 5.46 18.83
C PRO A 29 -37.41 6.82 19.47
N VAL A 30 -36.54 7.82 19.30
CA VAL A 30 -36.82 9.25 19.60
C VAL A 30 -35.74 10.06 18.86
N SER A 31 -35.98 11.10 18.08
CA SER A 31 -37.06 12.07 18.06
C SER A 31 -37.22 12.62 16.65
N ARG A 32 -38.47 12.83 16.25
CA ARG A 32 -38.85 13.68 15.12
C ARG A 32 -38.32 15.10 15.35
N LEU A 33 -37.49 15.58 14.44
CA LEU A 33 -37.39 17.01 14.13
C LEU A 33 -37.82 17.17 12.68
N ASN A 34 -39.09 17.55 12.55
CA ASN A 34 -39.62 18.16 11.35
C ASN A 34 -38.86 19.48 11.11
N LEU A 35 -37.88 19.46 10.20
CA LEU A 35 -37.62 20.61 9.35
C LEU A 35 -38.00 20.20 7.94
N PHE A 36 -39.28 20.45 7.63
CA PHE A 36 -39.74 20.66 6.26
C PHE A 36 -38.97 21.84 5.68
N ASN A 37 -37.83 21.57 5.06
CA ASN A 37 -37.38 22.44 3.98
C ASN A 37 -38.18 22.03 2.75
N PRO A 38 -39.00 22.94 2.16
CA PRO A 38 -39.63 22.66 0.90
C PRO A 38 -38.54 22.36 -0.11
N LEU A 39 -38.62 21.17 -0.70
CA LEU A 39 -37.96 20.81 -1.94
C LEU A 39 -38.16 21.97 -2.91
N THR A 40 -37.15 22.81 -3.05
CA THR A 40 -37.00 23.60 -4.25
C THR A 40 -37.05 22.60 -5.39
N PRO A 41 -37.97 22.75 -6.36
CA PRO A 41 -37.84 21.98 -7.56
C PRO A 41 -36.48 22.35 -8.14
N LEU A 42 -35.57 21.38 -8.13
CA LEU A 42 -34.48 21.35 -9.10
C LEU A 42 -35.20 21.49 -10.43
N HIS A 43 -35.24 22.73 -10.92
CA HIS A 43 -35.54 23.05 -12.30
C HIS A 43 -34.46 22.30 -13.08
N LEU A 44 -34.75 21.02 -13.34
CA LEU A 44 -34.24 20.27 -14.47
C LEU A 44 -34.28 21.27 -15.60
N LEU A 45 -33.11 21.72 -16.03
CA LEU A 45 -32.91 22.50 -17.24
C LEU A 45 -33.37 21.61 -18.40
N ARG A 46 -34.70 21.52 -18.56
CA ARG A 46 -35.33 21.01 -19.77
C ARG A 46 -35.28 22.15 -20.79
N SER A 47 -34.07 22.46 -21.22
CA SER A 47 -33.84 23.17 -22.47
C SER A 47 -33.50 22.11 -23.51
N SER A 48 -34.53 21.59 -24.19
CA SER A 48 -34.38 20.66 -25.30
C SER A 48 -34.04 21.39 -26.60
N ARG A 49 -33.13 22.37 -26.55
CA ARG A 49 -32.41 22.78 -27.76
C ARG A 49 -31.24 21.83 -27.88
N GLY A 50 -31.39 20.80 -28.72
CA GLY A 50 -30.32 19.88 -29.04
C GLY A 50 -29.07 20.67 -29.42
N ILE A 51 -27.93 20.31 -28.83
CA ILE A 51 -26.66 20.91 -29.17
C ILE A 51 -26.42 20.61 -30.66
N SER A 52 -26.29 21.66 -31.47
CA SER A 52 -25.98 21.48 -32.89
C SER A 52 -24.65 20.74 -33.03
N ILE A 53 -24.58 19.79 -33.97
CA ILE A 53 -23.36 19.05 -34.29
C ILE A 53 -22.21 20.03 -34.60
N ILE A 54 -22.51 21.16 -35.25
CA ILE A 54 -21.54 22.21 -35.56
C ILE A 54 -20.95 22.80 -34.26
N THR A 55 -21.77 23.03 -33.24
CA THR A 55 -21.30 23.55 -31.95
C THR A 55 -20.38 22.55 -31.24
N LEU A 56 -20.67 21.25 -31.32
CA LEU A 56 -19.79 20.21 -30.78
C LEU A 56 -18.43 20.17 -31.50
N ILE A 57 -18.42 20.30 -32.82
CA ILE A 57 -17.19 20.33 -33.62
C ILE A 57 -16.34 21.56 -33.25
N ILE A 58 -16.95 22.75 -33.14
CA ILE A 58 -16.24 23.98 -32.76
C ILE A 58 -15.66 23.84 -31.35
N LEU A 59 -16.42 23.30 -30.41
CA LEU A 59 -15.96 23.09 -29.03
C LEU A 59 -14.79 22.09 -28.97
N ALA A 60 -14.89 20.98 -29.70
CA ALA A 60 -13.81 20.00 -29.79
C ALA A 60 -12.54 20.62 -30.41
N ALA A 61 -12.68 21.41 -31.48
CA ALA A 61 -11.57 22.10 -32.12
C ALA A 61 -10.92 23.14 -31.18
N ALA A 62 -11.73 23.91 -30.44
CA ALA A 62 -11.24 24.88 -29.46
C ALA A 62 -10.48 24.19 -28.32
N ILE A 63 -10.98 23.06 -27.82
CA ILE A 63 -10.30 22.26 -26.79
C ILE A 63 -8.96 21.73 -27.31
N VAL A 64 -8.94 21.16 -28.52
CA VAL A 64 -7.70 20.65 -29.13
C VAL A 64 -6.70 21.77 -29.38
N ALA A 65 -7.13 22.94 -29.87
CA ALA A 65 -6.28 24.11 -30.07
C ALA A 65 -5.71 24.62 -28.74
N ALA A 66 -6.53 24.69 -27.69
CA ALA A 66 -6.09 25.09 -26.36
C ALA A 66 -5.06 24.11 -25.78
N PHE A 67 -5.27 22.79 -25.92
CA PHE A 67 -4.30 21.80 -25.48
C PHE A 67 -2.98 21.87 -26.27
N ASN A 68 -3.03 22.08 -27.58
CA ASN A 68 -1.83 22.25 -28.41
C ASN A 68 -1.05 23.52 -28.00
N ALA A 69 -1.74 24.65 -27.84
CA ALA A 69 -1.12 25.89 -27.36
C ALA A 69 -0.51 25.71 -25.95
N TYR A 70 -1.22 25.03 -25.05
CA TYR A 70 -0.71 24.74 -23.71
C TYR A 70 0.53 23.84 -23.72
N ALA A 71 0.52 22.78 -24.54
CA ALA A 71 1.66 21.87 -24.70
C ALA A 71 2.89 22.58 -25.28
N TYR A 72 2.70 23.55 -26.18
CA TYR A 72 3.79 24.37 -26.72
C TYR A 72 4.52 25.16 -25.63
N PHE A 73 3.78 25.77 -24.69
CA PHE A 73 4.39 26.52 -23.58
C PHE A 73 4.84 25.63 -22.40
N ASN A 74 4.39 24.39 -22.35
CA ASN A 74 4.72 23.44 -21.28
C ASN A 74 5.34 22.16 -21.88
N PRO A 75 6.62 22.18 -22.29
CA PRO A 75 7.25 21.04 -22.98
C PRO A 75 7.31 19.76 -22.12
N LYS A 76 7.10 19.87 -20.79
CA LYS A 76 7.01 18.71 -19.87
C LYS A 76 5.59 18.12 -19.76
N PHE A 77 4.59 18.76 -20.38
CA PHE A 77 3.21 18.27 -20.40
C PHE A 77 3.13 17.00 -21.24
N GLN A 78 2.66 15.92 -20.62
CA GLN A 78 2.39 14.66 -21.28
C GLN A 78 1.01 14.21 -20.84
N LEU A 79 0.08 14.06 -21.79
CA LEU A 79 -1.30 13.63 -21.49
C LEU A 79 -1.35 12.26 -20.79
N SER A 80 -0.37 11.39 -21.04
CA SER A 80 -0.22 10.09 -20.38
C SER A 80 -0.14 10.19 -18.85
N LYS A 81 0.46 11.26 -18.31
CA LYS A 81 0.56 11.53 -16.87
C LYS A 81 -0.76 11.93 -16.22
N TYR A 82 -1.79 12.20 -17.01
CA TYR A 82 -3.14 12.49 -16.53
C TYR A 82 -4.12 11.36 -16.82
N SER A 83 -3.62 10.20 -17.27
CA SER A 83 -4.45 9.00 -17.38
C SER A 83 -4.91 8.56 -15.99
N VAL A 84 -6.13 8.03 -15.91
CA VAL A 84 -6.70 7.49 -14.65
C VAL A 84 -5.77 6.43 -14.05
N VAL A 85 -5.16 5.59 -14.89
CA VAL A 85 -4.18 4.57 -14.48
C VAL A 85 -2.98 5.22 -13.79
N TYR A 86 -2.38 6.24 -14.41
CA TYR A 86 -1.25 6.95 -13.82
C TYR A 86 -1.61 7.59 -12.47
N LEU A 87 -2.79 8.20 -12.35
CA LEU A 87 -3.22 8.83 -11.10
C LEU A 87 -3.42 7.81 -9.96
N ILE A 88 -3.99 6.64 -10.26
CA ILE A 88 -4.13 5.53 -9.29
C ILE A 88 -2.75 5.05 -8.84
N HIS A 89 -1.84 4.82 -9.78
CA HIS A 89 -0.46 4.42 -9.48
C HIS A 89 0.25 5.48 -8.62
N ALA A 90 0.07 6.77 -8.93
CA ALA A 90 0.69 7.87 -8.17
C ALA A 90 0.15 7.92 -6.73
N GLN A 91 -1.15 7.69 -6.53
CA GLN A 91 -1.73 7.60 -5.19
C GLN A 91 -1.14 6.41 -4.40
N ARG A 92 -1.02 5.25 -5.03
CA ARG A 92 -0.40 4.06 -4.42
C ARG A 92 1.07 4.28 -4.10
N ASP A 93 1.82 4.93 -4.99
CA ASP A 93 3.23 5.27 -4.75
C ASP A 93 3.41 6.21 -3.56
N ASN A 94 2.53 7.20 -3.41
CA ASN A 94 2.53 8.06 -2.23
C ASN A 94 2.21 7.26 -0.95
N GLN A 95 1.27 6.33 -1.03
CA GLN A 95 0.96 5.42 0.07
C GLN A 95 2.17 4.53 0.43
N ARG A 96 2.87 3.96 -0.56
CA ARG A 96 4.09 3.15 -0.36
C ARG A 96 5.16 3.92 0.39
N LYS A 97 5.43 5.15 -0.02
CA LYS A 97 6.41 6.02 0.66
C LYS A 97 6.01 6.30 2.11
N ALA A 98 4.73 6.64 2.33
CA ALA A 98 4.21 6.88 3.68
C ALA A 98 4.27 5.63 4.56
N ASP A 99 3.99 4.45 4.00
CA ASP A 99 4.05 3.19 4.73
C ASP A 99 5.48 2.78 5.08
N LEU A 100 6.47 3.02 4.20
CA LEU A 100 7.88 2.82 4.53
C LEU A 100 8.35 3.72 5.67
N GLU A 101 7.90 4.97 5.76
CA GLU A 101 8.24 5.84 6.90
C GLU A 101 7.61 5.33 8.22
N LYS A 102 6.40 4.77 8.18
CA LYS A 102 5.80 4.11 9.36
C LYS A 102 6.58 2.87 9.77
N ILE A 103 7.01 2.06 8.79
CA ILE A 103 7.81 0.86 9.03
C ILE A 103 9.17 1.24 9.63
N LYS A 104 9.83 2.26 9.07
CA LYS A 104 11.05 2.83 9.63
C LYS A 104 10.85 3.23 11.09
N ALA A 105 9.81 4.00 11.40
CA ALA A 105 9.53 4.40 12.78
C ALA A 105 9.35 3.20 13.74
N ALA A 106 8.69 2.13 13.28
CA ALA A 106 8.55 0.89 14.06
C ALA A 106 9.89 0.16 14.25
N VAL A 107 10.73 0.09 13.20
CA VAL A 107 12.06 -0.52 13.27
C VAL A 107 13.01 0.26 14.19
N GLU A 108 12.98 1.60 14.15
CA GLU A 108 13.74 2.44 15.07
C GLU A 108 13.30 2.23 16.51
N LYS A 109 11.99 2.16 16.77
CA LYS A 109 11.47 1.89 18.11
C LYS A 109 11.86 0.51 18.60
N TYR A 110 11.84 -0.51 17.74
CA TYR A 110 12.37 -1.84 18.06
C TYR A 110 13.84 -1.77 18.47
N TYR A 111 14.65 -0.99 17.74
CA TYR A 111 16.05 -0.80 18.08
C TYR A 111 16.21 -0.16 19.46
N ASP A 112 15.43 0.88 19.77
CA ASP A 112 15.49 1.56 21.07
C ASP A 112 15.22 0.59 22.23
N ASP A 113 14.30 -0.36 22.04
CA ASP A 113 13.93 -1.34 23.07
C ASP A 113 14.91 -2.54 23.15
N ASN A 114 15.57 -2.91 22.04
CA ASN A 114 16.37 -4.15 21.95
C ASN A 114 17.89 -3.93 21.75
N GLY A 115 18.32 -2.70 21.47
CA GLY A 115 19.71 -2.34 21.18
C GLY A 115 20.25 -2.83 19.83
N GLN A 116 19.41 -3.44 18.99
CA GLN A 116 19.76 -3.91 17.64
C GLN A 116 18.54 -3.95 16.73
N TYR A 117 18.75 -3.94 15.41
CA TYR A 117 17.66 -4.09 14.44
C TYR A 117 17.12 -5.52 14.37
N PRO A 118 15.87 -5.73 13.90
CA PRO A 118 15.30 -7.06 13.74
C PRO A 118 16.12 -7.96 12.80
N ALA A 119 16.01 -9.26 13.06
CA ALA A 119 16.69 -10.35 12.36
C ALA A 119 18.22 -10.37 12.48
N ARG A 120 18.88 -11.41 11.97
CA ARG A 120 20.35 -11.52 11.95
C ARG A 120 21.02 -10.62 10.91
N ASP A 121 22.32 -10.35 11.08
CA ASP A 121 23.11 -9.62 10.09
C ASP A 121 23.09 -10.34 8.72
N GLY A 122 22.89 -9.57 7.64
CA GLY A 122 22.74 -10.09 6.29
C GLY A 122 21.35 -10.69 6.00
N TRP A 123 20.43 -10.69 6.97
CA TRP A 123 19.05 -11.09 6.70
C TRP A 123 18.40 -10.17 5.69
N CYS A 124 17.70 -10.74 4.73
CA CYS A 124 16.94 -9.97 3.75
C CYS A 124 15.72 -10.74 3.25
N GLY A 125 14.59 -10.05 3.13
CA GLY A 125 13.32 -10.66 2.79
C GLY A 125 12.14 -9.68 2.82
N ARG A 126 10.99 -10.13 2.31
CA ARG A 126 9.71 -9.43 2.50
C ARG A 126 9.39 -9.31 3.99
N ILE A 127 8.94 -8.13 4.40
CA ILE A 127 8.54 -7.87 5.80
C ILE A 127 7.35 -8.76 6.16
N TYR A 128 6.34 -8.81 5.30
CA TYR A 128 5.19 -9.69 5.50
C TYR A 128 5.41 -11.01 4.76
N SER A 129 6.05 -11.98 5.41
CA SER A 129 6.30 -13.31 4.86
C SER A 129 5.81 -14.41 5.80
N VAL A 130 5.13 -15.41 5.24
CA VAL A 130 4.71 -16.61 6.00
C VAL A 130 5.89 -17.54 6.24
N PHE A 131 6.83 -17.61 5.29
CA PHE A 131 7.98 -18.52 5.36
C PHE A 131 9.12 -17.98 6.20
N ASN A 132 9.24 -16.66 6.33
CA ASN A 132 10.31 -16.00 7.07
C ASN A 132 9.71 -14.89 7.95
N PRO A 133 9.00 -15.26 9.04
CA PRO A 133 8.21 -14.33 9.84
C PRO A 133 9.05 -13.52 10.84
N GLU A 134 10.36 -13.76 10.95
CA GLU A 134 11.24 -13.15 11.97
C GLU A 134 11.07 -11.63 12.12
N VAL A 135 11.09 -10.89 10.99
CA VAL A 135 10.92 -9.43 11.00
C VAL A 135 9.46 -9.04 11.25
N LYS A 136 8.49 -9.81 10.71
CA LYS A 136 7.07 -9.59 10.94
C LYS A 136 6.73 -9.69 12.43
N ASP A 137 7.16 -10.77 13.06
CA ASP A 137 6.85 -11.07 14.46
C ASP A 137 7.52 -10.03 15.36
N ALA A 138 8.80 -9.71 15.10
CA ALA A 138 9.53 -8.68 15.83
C ALA A 138 8.88 -7.29 15.77
N LEU A 139 8.33 -6.90 14.63
CA LEU A 139 7.73 -5.58 14.45
C LEU A 139 6.26 -5.49 14.81
N SER A 140 5.56 -6.62 14.96
CA SER A 140 4.11 -6.65 15.14
C SER A 140 3.63 -5.82 16.34
N ASP A 141 4.34 -5.86 17.46
CA ASP A 141 4.01 -5.11 18.68
C ASP A 141 4.24 -3.58 18.56
N TYR A 142 4.95 -3.14 17.52
CA TYR A 142 5.30 -1.73 17.31
C TYR A 142 4.30 -1.00 16.42
N PHE A 143 3.30 -1.70 15.87
CA PHE A 143 2.19 -1.11 15.12
C PHE A 143 0.90 -1.11 15.94
N ALA A 144 0.15 -0.01 15.87
CA ALA A 144 -1.17 0.06 16.49
C ALA A 144 -2.10 -1.04 15.94
N GLY A 145 -2.51 -1.97 16.80
CA GLY A 145 -3.36 -3.11 16.43
C GLY A 145 -2.64 -4.24 15.69
N GLY A 146 -1.30 -4.29 15.71
CA GLY A 146 -0.51 -5.36 15.09
C GLY A 146 -0.51 -5.36 13.56
N ALA A 147 -1.10 -4.34 12.94
CA ALA A 147 -1.29 -4.27 11.49
C ALA A 147 -0.09 -3.62 10.81
N ILE A 148 0.86 -4.45 10.40
CA ILE A 148 1.98 -4.01 9.55
C ILE A 148 1.42 -3.58 8.18
N PRO A 149 1.77 -2.38 7.67
CA PRO A 149 1.38 -1.96 6.33
C PRO A 149 1.81 -2.97 5.25
N ARG A 150 0.98 -3.13 4.22
CA ARG A 150 1.23 -3.99 3.05
C ARG A 150 1.05 -3.21 1.77
N ASP A 151 1.85 -3.49 0.76
CA ASP A 151 1.86 -2.76 -0.50
C ASP A 151 0.46 -2.72 -1.14
N PRO A 152 -0.13 -1.56 -1.46
CA PRO A 152 -1.50 -1.49 -1.95
C PRO A 152 -1.74 -2.11 -3.34
N GLY A 153 -0.70 -2.29 -4.15
CA GLY A 153 -0.77 -2.89 -5.49
C GLY A 153 -0.17 -4.30 -5.58
N PHE A 154 0.74 -4.65 -4.65
CA PHE A 154 1.52 -5.89 -4.67
C PHE A 154 1.36 -6.73 -3.39
N ARG A 155 0.19 -6.65 -2.74
CA ARG A 155 -0.11 -7.44 -1.53
C ARG A 155 0.15 -8.92 -1.77
N GLU A 156 0.93 -9.52 -0.87
CA GLU A 156 1.21 -10.97 -0.88
C GLU A 156 1.96 -11.45 -2.13
N THR A 157 2.38 -10.54 -3.01
CA THR A 157 3.25 -10.86 -4.13
C THR A 157 4.72 -10.72 -3.72
N ASP A 158 5.58 -11.01 -4.66
CA ASP A 158 7.03 -10.87 -4.59
C ASP A 158 7.55 -9.43 -4.50
N ARG A 159 6.66 -8.43 -4.69
CA ARG A 159 6.99 -7.00 -4.72
C ARG A 159 6.41 -6.22 -3.53
N ASP A 160 5.99 -6.92 -2.48
CA ASP A 160 5.60 -6.29 -1.21
C ASP A 160 6.81 -5.61 -0.54
N TYR A 161 6.59 -4.89 0.56
CA TYR A 161 7.68 -4.18 1.25
C TYR A 161 8.80 -5.12 1.68
N PHE A 162 10.03 -4.69 1.41
CA PHE A 162 11.22 -5.48 1.66
C PHE A 162 12.11 -4.83 2.72
N TYR A 163 12.71 -5.68 3.55
CA TYR A 163 13.65 -5.31 4.58
C TYR A 163 14.95 -6.09 4.41
N ARG A 164 16.07 -5.42 4.61
CA ARG A 164 17.40 -6.04 4.69
C ARG A 164 18.20 -5.41 5.80
N ARG A 165 18.72 -6.23 6.69
CA ARG A 165 19.67 -5.83 7.72
C ARG A 165 21.09 -5.97 7.15
N GLU A 166 21.80 -4.85 6.99
CA GLU A 166 23.20 -4.86 6.52
C GLU A 166 24.14 -5.21 7.68
N ASN A 167 23.91 -4.62 8.84
CA ASN A 167 24.66 -4.86 10.07
C ASN A 167 23.81 -4.47 11.30
N THR A 168 24.41 -4.53 12.49
CA THR A 168 23.75 -4.18 13.76
C THR A 168 23.20 -2.76 13.82
N ARG A 169 23.71 -1.83 13.00
CA ARG A 169 23.37 -0.38 13.00
C ARG A 169 22.89 0.14 11.66
N THR A 170 22.69 -0.73 10.67
CA THR A 170 22.31 -0.31 9.32
C THR A 170 21.32 -1.29 8.72
N TYR A 171 20.24 -0.76 8.15
CA TYR A 171 19.25 -1.54 7.41
C TYR A 171 18.71 -0.75 6.22
N VAL A 172 18.04 -1.47 5.33
CA VAL A 172 17.43 -0.96 4.12
C VAL A 172 15.96 -1.36 4.07
N LEU A 173 15.11 -0.39 3.76
CA LEU A 173 13.70 -0.61 3.43
C LEU A 173 13.46 -0.27 1.96
N MET A 174 12.62 -1.05 1.29
CA MET A 174 12.35 -0.87 -0.14
C MET A 174 10.90 -1.11 -0.52
N ALA A 175 10.51 -0.45 -1.62
CA ALA A 175 9.22 -0.61 -2.28
C ALA A 175 9.37 -0.55 -3.81
N ALA A 176 8.45 -1.20 -4.52
CA ALA A 176 8.35 -1.15 -5.97
C ALA A 176 7.28 -0.12 -6.38
N LEU A 177 7.71 1.08 -6.76
CA LEU A 177 6.85 2.12 -7.29
C LEU A 177 6.37 1.77 -8.70
N GLU A 178 5.12 2.11 -9.01
CA GLU A 178 4.48 1.84 -10.29
C GLU A 178 4.81 2.94 -11.32
N ASN A 179 4.93 4.20 -10.89
CA ASN A 179 5.26 5.33 -11.75
C ASN A 179 6.73 5.73 -11.60
N LEU A 180 7.56 5.23 -12.52
CA LEU A 180 9.00 5.50 -12.54
C LEU A 180 9.34 6.76 -13.34
N PRO A 181 10.07 7.74 -12.75
CA PRO A 181 10.87 8.64 -13.56
C PRO A 181 11.89 7.85 -14.40
N ALA A 182 12.20 8.33 -15.61
CA ALA A 182 13.04 7.63 -16.59
C ALA A 182 14.42 7.21 -16.06
N ASP A 183 14.95 7.95 -15.08
CA ASP A 183 16.30 7.72 -14.49
C ASP A 183 16.22 7.15 -13.07
N SER A 184 15.14 6.45 -12.74
CA SER A 184 14.98 5.88 -11.39
C SER A 184 16.02 4.79 -11.16
N PRO A 185 16.73 4.83 -10.02
CA PRO A 185 17.66 3.76 -9.69
C PRO A 185 16.89 2.48 -9.43
N THR A 186 17.48 1.37 -9.87
CA THR A 186 16.98 0.02 -9.59
C THR A 186 17.88 -0.65 -8.57
N TYR A 187 17.27 -1.28 -7.58
CA TYR A 187 17.92 -2.06 -6.54
C TYR A 187 17.45 -3.50 -6.66
N SER A 188 18.42 -4.42 -6.71
CA SER A 188 18.17 -5.85 -6.72
C SER A 188 19.09 -6.53 -5.73
N TYR A 189 18.54 -7.52 -5.02
CA TYR A 189 19.24 -8.26 -3.99
C TYR A 189 19.10 -9.75 -4.24
N SER A 190 20.08 -10.31 -4.94
CA SER A 190 20.14 -11.75 -5.18
C SER A 190 20.43 -12.53 -3.88
N GLY A 191 19.86 -13.72 -3.78
CA GLY A 191 20.10 -14.63 -2.64
C GLY A 191 19.30 -14.31 -1.37
N CYS A 192 18.34 -13.39 -1.45
CA CYS A 192 17.44 -13.09 -0.33
C CYS A 192 16.29 -14.10 -0.21
N HIS A 193 15.59 -14.08 0.93
CA HIS A 193 14.46 -14.96 1.22
C HIS A 193 13.19 -14.67 0.40
N ASN A 194 13.35 -14.10 -0.80
CA ASN A 194 12.31 -13.72 -1.73
C ASN A 194 12.18 -14.77 -2.81
N TRP A 195 11.43 -15.82 -2.52
CA TRP A 195 11.07 -16.79 -3.54
C TRP A 195 9.56 -16.84 -3.72
N PRO A 196 9.05 -16.83 -4.97
CA PRO A 196 9.69 -16.45 -6.24
C PRO A 196 9.49 -14.96 -6.55
N GLY A 197 10.54 -14.21 -6.88
CA GLY A 197 10.43 -12.79 -7.23
C GLY A 197 11.58 -12.26 -8.07
N ASP A 198 11.32 -11.22 -8.87
CA ASP A 198 12.36 -10.55 -9.69
C ASP A 198 13.25 -9.61 -8.84
N ASP A 199 12.89 -9.36 -7.57
CA ASP A 199 13.61 -8.54 -6.58
C ASP A 199 13.94 -7.12 -7.06
N VAL A 200 13.17 -6.58 -7.99
CA VAL A 200 13.39 -5.24 -8.55
C VAL A 200 12.63 -4.21 -7.74
N TYR A 201 13.37 -3.45 -6.93
CA TYR A 201 12.85 -2.30 -6.21
C TYR A 201 13.43 -1.01 -6.80
N ASN A 202 12.69 0.09 -6.70
CA ASN A 202 13.08 1.37 -7.31
C ASN A 202 12.96 2.54 -6.34
N TYR A 203 12.63 2.26 -5.09
CA TYR A 203 12.63 3.21 -4.00
C TYR A 203 13.25 2.54 -2.78
N ARG A 204 14.26 3.19 -2.19
CA ARG A 204 14.97 2.70 -1.01
C ARG A 204 15.07 3.79 0.06
N LEU A 205 15.01 3.36 1.32
CA LEU A 205 15.47 4.10 2.47
C LEU A 205 16.65 3.34 3.07
N LEU A 206 17.84 3.92 3.05
CA LEU A 206 19.01 3.43 3.77
C LEU A 206 19.07 4.16 5.11
N ILE A 207 19.00 3.42 6.21
CA ILE A 207 19.06 3.97 7.56
C ILE A 207 20.33 3.44 8.22
N SER A 208 21.09 4.37 8.83
CA SER A 208 22.30 4.08 9.60
C SER A 208 22.28 4.94 10.86
N ARG A 209 22.62 4.33 12.01
CA ARG A 209 22.63 4.98 13.32
C ARG A 209 24.05 5.09 13.89
#